data_AF-A0AAU9V660-F1
#
_entry.id   AF-A0AAU9V660-F1
#
_cell.length_a   1.000
_cell.length_b   1.000
_cell.length_c   1.000
_cell.angle_alpha   90.00
_cell.angle_beta   90.00
_cell.angle_gamma   90.00
#
_symmetry.space_group_name_H-M   'P 1'
#
loop_
_entity.id
_entity.type
_entity.pdbx_description
1 polymer ?
#
loop_
_entity_poly.entity_id
_entity_poly.type
_entity_poly.pdbx_seq_one_letter_code
_entity_poly.pdbx_strand_id
1 'polypeptide(L)'
;MDIEVSKENIQPLRGGRNLVQLGTALQAQSDVEAQKKLQLQKEEHEAAIRHYEGPDPLDPWFNYIQWVEQSYPKHGHEGNIDKLIKDCLQLFEKDEKYFQDRRLVKLWIKYVDCLSNPLEMYQRLYNTGIGVGCSEFYRAWACYCEESGDFKKANHIYMLGLQAKAQPLDELEQAHM
;
A
#
# COMPACT_ATOMS: atom_id res chain seq x y z
N MET A 1 -15.82 14.59 22.74
CA MET A 1 -16.14 13.23 22.26
C MET A 1 -14.84 12.49 22.11
N ASP A 2 -14.67 11.50 22.96
CA ASP A 2 -13.41 10.95 23.41
C ASP A 2 -12.72 10.13 22.32
N ILE A 3 -11.54 10.61 21.90
CA ILE A 3 -10.60 9.85 21.07
C ILE A 3 -10.29 8.50 21.73
N GLU A 4 -10.45 8.38 23.05
CA GLU A 4 -10.14 7.18 23.83
C GLU A 4 -11.07 5.99 23.56
N VAL A 5 -12.35 6.20 23.26
CA VAL A 5 -13.31 5.09 23.05
C VAL A 5 -13.14 4.45 21.66
N SER A 6 -12.50 5.15 20.71
CA SER A 6 -12.27 4.64 19.35
C SER A 6 -10.87 4.02 19.16
N LYS A 7 -9.97 4.08 20.15
CA LYS A 7 -8.59 3.58 20.03
C LYS A 7 -8.49 2.07 19.79
N GLU A 8 -9.45 1.28 20.27
CA GLU A 8 -9.36 -0.18 20.23
C GLU A 8 -9.54 -0.79 18.82
N ASN A 9 -10.03 -0.03 17.83
CA ASN A 9 -10.32 -0.55 16.49
C ASN A 9 -9.55 0.16 15.35
N ILE A 10 -8.61 1.06 15.66
CA ILE A 10 -7.88 1.83 14.64
C ILE A 10 -6.70 0.99 14.11
N GLN A 11 -6.74 0.63 12.83
CA GLN A 11 -5.65 -0.10 12.18
C GLN A 11 -4.36 0.72 12.16
N PRO A 12 -3.22 0.22 12.69
CA PRO A 12 -1.95 0.91 12.54
C PRO A 12 -1.52 0.92 11.06
N LEU A 13 -1.11 2.08 10.56
CA LEU A 13 -0.53 2.22 9.21
C LEU A 13 0.98 2.43 9.34
N ARG A 14 1.79 1.74 8.53
CA ARG A 14 3.26 1.89 8.53
C ARG A 14 3.72 3.35 8.30
N GLY A 15 2.93 4.13 7.56
CA GLY A 15 3.17 5.57 7.31
C GLY A 15 2.48 6.54 8.29
N GLY A 16 1.83 6.03 9.34
CA GLY A 16 1.04 6.84 10.27
C GLY A 16 -0.33 7.27 9.71
N ARG A 17 -1.14 7.88 10.60
CA ARG A 17 -2.48 8.38 10.28
C ARG A 17 -2.54 9.89 10.28
N ASN A 18 -3.27 10.46 9.33
CA ASN A 18 -3.61 11.85 9.29
C ASN A 18 -4.72 12.12 10.32
N LEU A 19 -4.39 12.87 11.38
CA LEU A 19 -5.30 13.16 12.49
C LEU A 19 -6.57 13.89 12.05
N VAL A 20 -6.50 14.74 11.03
CA VAL A 20 -7.65 15.50 10.51
C VAL A 20 -8.60 14.58 9.75
N GLN A 21 -8.08 13.72 8.88
CA GLN A 21 -8.90 12.74 8.16
C GLN A 21 -9.47 11.69 9.12
N LEU A 22 -8.66 11.21 10.07
CA LEU A 22 -9.12 10.31 11.12
C LEU A 22 -10.24 10.95 11.95
N GLY A 23 -10.12 12.23 12.33
CA GLY A 23 -11.16 12.95 13.05
C GLY A 23 -12.48 13.02 12.25
N THR A 24 -12.38 13.30 10.94
CA THR A 24 -13.54 13.33 10.05
C THR A 24 -14.19 11.94 9.92
N ALA A 25 -13.37 10.89 9.79
CA ALA A 25 -13.82 9.50 9.73
C ALA A 25 -14.54 9.02 11.00
N LEU A 26 -14.03 9.42 12.17
CA LEU A 26 -14.64 9.10 13.45
C LEU A 26 -15.98 9.85 13.63
N GLN A 27 -16.03 11.13 13.26
CA GLN A 27 -17.26 11.94 13.32
C GLN A 27 -18.35 11.40 12.40
N ALA A 28 -17.98 10.90 11.21
CA ALA A 28 -18.93 10.34 10.25
C ALA A 28 -19.67 9.08 10.75
N GLN A 29 -19.29 8.48 11.88
CA GLN A 29 -20.08 7.39 12.47
C GLN A 29 -21.38 7.88 13.12
N SER A 30 -21.42 9.14 13.56
CA SER A 30 -22.56 9.71 14.29
C SER A 30 -23.13 10.98 13.66
N ASP A 31 -22.37 11.64 12.79
CA ASP A 31 -22.75 12.91 12.17
C ASP A 31 -22.99 12.78 10.66
N VAL A 32 -24.18 13.20 10.23
CA VAL A 32 -24.64 13.15 8.83
C VAL A 32 -23.84 14.14 7.96
N GLU A 33 -23.40 15.26 8.53
CA GLU A 33 -22.65 16.27 7.78
C GLU A 33 -21.23 15.77 7.45
N ALA A 34 -20.56 15.16 8.43
CA ALA A 34 -19.32 14.43 8.23
C ALA A 34 -19.45 13.26 7.23
N GLN A 35 -20.56 12.51 7.26
CA GLN A 35 -20.84 11.46 6.25
C GLN A 35 -20.95 12.02 4.83
N LYS A 36 -21.71 13.11 4.65
CA LYS A 36 -21.85 13.77 3.35
C LYS A 36 -20.50 14.28 2.84
N LYS A 37 -19.66 14.82 3.73
CA LYS A 37 -18.32 15.28 3.38
C LYS A 37 -17.43 14.14 2.87
N LEU A 38 -17.44 12.98 3.53
CA LEU A 38 -16.68 11.80 3.07
C LEU A 38 -17.19 11.30 1.72
N GLN A 39 -18.52 11.27 1.53
CA GLN A 39 -19.12 10.84 0.26
C GLN A 39 -18.74 11.79 -0.88
N LEU A 40 -18.73 13.10 -0.64
CA LEU A 40 -18.30 14.09 -1.63
C LEU A 40 -16.83 13.90 -2.00
N GLN A 41 -15.95 13.73 -1.00
CA GLN A 41 -14.52 13.48 -1.25
C GLN A 41 -14.29 12.20 -2.06
N LYS A 42 -15.06 11.15 -1.78
CA LYS A 42 -15.03 9.91 -2.56
C LYS A 42 -15.38 10.17 -4.03
N GLU A 43 -16.47 10.90 -4.29
CA GLU A 43 -16.91 11.24 -5.65
C GLU A 43 -15.87 12.08 -6.39
N GLU A 44 -15.21 13.02 -5.72
CA GLU A 44 -14.11 13.82 -6.26
C GLU A 44 -12.93 12.92 -6.69
N HIS A 45 -12.52 11.97 -5.86
CA HIS A 45 -11.45 11.02 -6.21
C HIS A 45 -11.85 10.11 -7.39
N GLU A 46 -13.07 9.59 -7.41
CA GLU A 46 -13.56 8.77 -8.51
C GLU A 46 -13.69 9.57 -9.82
N ALA A 47 -14.07 10.85 -9.74
CA ALA A 47 -14.11 11.75 -10.89
C ALA A 47 -12.70 12.08 -11.38
N ALA A 48 -11.73 12.26 -10.47
CA ALA A 48 -10.34 12.51 -10.79
C ALA A 48 -9.71 11.33 -11.55
N ILE A 49 -10.06 10.09 -11.22
CA ILE A 49 -9.64 8.91 -11.99
C ILE A 49 -10.34 8.85 -13.36
N ARG A 50 -11.66 9.06 -13.40
CA ARG A 50 -12.47 8.92 -14.62
C ARG A 50 -12.13 9.94 -15.71
N HIS A 51 -11.83 11.17 -15.32
CA HIS A 51 -11.55 12.28 -16.25
C HIS A 51 -10.05 12.61 -16.33
N TYR A 52 -9.16 11.72 -15.88
CA TYR A 52 -7.73 11.95 -15.94
C TYR A 52 -7.20 11.88 -17.37
N GLU A 53 -6.60 12.97 -17.86
CA GLU A 53 -5.96 13.04 -19.19
C GLU A 53 -4.45 13.35 -19.11
N GLY A 54 -3.85 13.23 -17.92
CA GLY A 54 -2.44 13.51 -17.70
C GLY A 54 -1.49 12.36 -18.09
N PRO A 55 -0.17 12.60 -17.98
CA PRO A 55 0.85 11.60 -18.35
C PRO A 55 1.03 10.48 -17.32
N ASP A 56 0.59 10.69 -16.07
CA ASP A 56 0.77 9.77 -14.94
C ASP A 56 -0.58 9.29 -14.37
N PRO A 57 -1.26 8.36 -15.08
CA PRO A 57 -2.52 7.80 -14.59
C PRO A 57 -2.40 7.05 -13.27
N LEU A 58 -1.21 6.71 -12.77
CA LEU A 58 -1.07 6.05 -11.46
C LEU A 58 -1.32 7.02 -10.30
N ASP A 59 -1.02 8.30 -10.47
CA ASP A 59 -1.15 9.32 -9.43
C ASP A 59 -2.56 9.45 -8.85
N PRO A 60 -3.64 9.64 -9.65
CA PRO A 60 -5.00 9.75 -9.09
C PRO A 60 -5.45 8.47 -8.38
N TRP A 61 -5.01 7.29 -8.85
CA TRP A 61 -5.28 6.02 -8.17
C TRP A 61 -4.57 5.93 -6.82
N PHE A 62 -3.29 6.26 -6.78
CA PHE A 62 -2.50 6.23 -5.55
C PHE A 62 -3.08 7.20 -4.51
N ASN A 63 -3.42 8.42 -4.92
CA ASN A 63 -4.04 9.43 -4.06
C ASN A 63 -5.40 8.94 -3.52
N TYR A 64 -6.22 8.29 -4.34
CA TYR A 64 -7.50 7.74 -3.89
C TYR A 64 -7.30 6.61 -2.87
N ILE A 65 -6.39 5.67 -3.13
CA ILE A 65 -6.08 4.57 -2.20
C ILE A 65 -5.58 5.13 -0.86
N GLN A 66 -4.69 6.12 -0.88
CA GLN A 66 -4.22 6.78 0.36
C GLN A 66 -5.37 7.46 1.11
N TRP A 67 -6.27 8.16 0.41
CA TRP A 67 -7.44 8.77 1.04
C TRP A 67 -8.35 7.73 1.70
N VAL A 68 -8.59 6.59 1.05
CA VAL A 68 -9.39 5.49 1.63
C VAL A 68 -8.74 4.96 2.92
N GLU A 69 -7.43 4.71 2.93
CA GLU A 69 -6.74 4.23 4.15
C GLU A 69 -6.86 5.17 5.34
N GLN A 70 -6.83 6.47 5.07
CA GLN A 70 -6.90 7.50 6.08
C GLN A 70 -8.34 7.75 6.54
N SER A 71 -9.31 7.53 5.65
CA SER A 71 -10.74 7.79 5.88
C SER A 71 -11.50 6.60 6.47
N TYR A 72 -10.95 5.38 6.40
CA TYR A 72 -11.58 4.17 6.95
C TYR A 72 -10.66 3.51 7.99
N PRO A 73 -10.83 3.87 9.28
CA PRO A 73 -9.86 3.49 10.29
C PRO A 73 -9.97 2.07 10.84
N LYS A 74 -11.10 1.39 10.62
CA LYS A 74 -11.35 0.07 11.17
C LYS A 74 -10.79 -1.01 10.26
N HIS A 75 -10.25 -2.08 10.84
CA HIS A 75 -9.95 -3.30 10.09
C HIS A 75 -11.26 -3.89 9.56
N GLY A 76 -11.44 -3.90 8.24
CA GLY A 76 -12.62 -4.46 7.59
C GLY A 76 -12.70 -4.05 6.11
N HIS A 77 -13.71 -4.57 5.41
CA HIS A 77 -13.99 -4.21 4.00
C HIS A 77 -14.62 -2.82 3.84
N GLU A 78 -14.66 -2.01 4.89
CA GLU A 78 -15.18 -0.65 4.83
C GLU A 78 -14.29 0.18 3.89
N GLY A 79 -14.88 0.70 2.82
CA GLY A 79 -14.17 1.45 1.78
C GLY A 79 -13.70 0.63 0.56
N ASN A 80 -13.90 -0.69 0.54
CA ASN A 80 -13.52 -1.57 -0.59
C ASN A 80 -12.05 -1.42 -1.04
N ILE A 81 -11.14 -1.13 -0.10
CA ILE A 81 -9.73 -0.84 -0.40
C ILE A 81 -9.05 -1.99 -1.15
N ASP A 82 -9.32 -3.24 -0.76
CA ASP A 82 -8.72 -4.42 -1.40
C ASP A 82 -9.07 -4.49 -2.88
N LYS A 83 -10.34 -4.20 -3.21
CA LYS A 83 -10.80 -4.15 -4.60
C LYS A 83 -10.15 -2.98 -5.33
N LEU A 84 -10.07 -1.81 -4.71
CA LEU A 84 -9.47 -0.63 -5.32
C LEU A 84 -7.99 -0.83 -5.64
N ILE A 85 -7.23 -1.44 -4.72
CA ILE A 85 -5.83 -1.81 -4.94
C ILE A 85 -5.74 -2.83 -6.08
N LYS A 86 -6.57 -3.88 -6.06
CA LYS A 86 -6.56 -4.91 -7.11
C LYS A 86 -6.85 -4.33 -8.49
N ASP A 87 -7.87 -3.49 -8.62
CA ASP A 87 -8.26 -2.86 -9.89
C ASP A 87 -7.12 -1.95 -10.40
N CYS A 88 -6.47 -1.19 -9.50
CA CYS A 88 -5.28 -0.39 -9.81
C CYS A 88 -4.13 -1.28 -10.32
N LEU A 89 -3.78 -2.33 -9.59
CA LEU A 89 -2.67 -3.22 -9.94
C LEU A 89 -2.90 -3.91 -11.30
N GLN A 90 -4.13 -4.35 -11.59
CA GLN A 90 -4.48 -4.96 -12.88
C GLN A 90 -4.30 -3.98 -14.05
N LEU A 91 -4.53 -2.69 -13.83
CA LEU A 91 -4.34 -1.67 -14.87
C LEU A 91 -2.85 -1.46 -15.19
N PHE A 92 -1.97 -1.57 -14.20
CA PHE A 92 -0.55 -1.22 -14.33
C PHE A 92 0.40 -2.43 -14.36
N GLU A 93 -0.08 -3.67 -14.17
CA GLU A 93 0.80 -4.87 -14.07
C GLU A 93 1.62 -5.16 -15.34
N LYS A 94 1.22 -4.62 -16.49
CA LYS A 94 1.90 -4.80 -17.78
C LYS A 94 2.63 -3.55 -18.27
N ASP A 95 2.55 -2.46 -17.53
CA ASP A 95 3.12 -1.17 -17.94
C ASP A 95 4.49 -1.00 -17.30
N GLU A 96 5.53 -1.39 -18.06
CA GLU A 96 6.92 -1.44 -17.60
C GLU A 96 7.42 -0.10 -17.04
N LYS A 97 6.84 1.03 -17.47
CA LYS A 97 7.23 2.36 -16.95
C LYS A 97 7.02 2.50 -15.44
N TYR A 98 6.09 1.72 -14.86
CA TYR A 98 5.79 1.75 -13.43
C TYR A 98 6.44 0.62 -12.64
N PHE A 99 7.18 -0.30 -13.27
CA PHE A 99 7.72 -1.47 -12.57
C PHE A 99 8.65 -1.09 -11.42
N GLN A 100 9.38 0.03 -11.54
CA GLN A 100 10.24 0.56 -10.48
C GLN A 100 9.64 1.79 -9.79
N ASP A 101 8.36 2.12 -10.07
CA ASP A 101 7.67 3.21 -9.39
C ASP A 101 7.36 2.78 -7.95
N ARG A 102 7.91 3.52 -6.98
CA ARG A 102 7.74 3.22 -5.55
C ARG A 102 6.27 3.19 -5.11
N ARG A 103 5.39 3.95 -5.77
CA ARG A 103 3.94 3.94 -5.48
C ARG A 103 3.34 2.59 -5.88
N LEU A 104 3.65 2.10 -7.08
CA LEU A 104 3.14 0.81 -7.54
C LEU A 104 3.70 -0.34 -6.68
N VAL A 105 5.00 -0.31 -6.35
CA VAL A 105 5.63 -1.33 -5.50
C VAL A 105 5.00 -1.38 -4.10
N LYS A 106 4.69 -0.23 -3.50
CA LYS A 106 3.96 -0.14 -2.23
C LYS A 106 2.59 -0.80 -2.30
N LEU A 107 1.86 -0.58 -3.39
CA LEU A 107 0.55 -1.20 -3.60
C LEU A 107 0.66 -2.71 -3.78
N TRP A 108 1.68 -3.20 -4.47
CA TRP A 108 1.96 -4.63 -4.58
C TRP A 108 2.26 -5.27 -3.23
N ILE A 109 3.15 -4.68 -2.43
CA ILE A 109 3.49 -5.20 -1.09
C ILE A 109 2.22 -5.29 -0.24
N LYS A 110 1.41 -4.23 -0.23
CA LYS A 110 0.14 -4.21 0.52
C LYS A 110 -0.85 -5.27 0.05
N TYR A 111 -0.97 -5.45 -1.26
CA TYR A 111 -1.83 -6.50 -1.82
C TYR A 111 -1.34 -7.89 -1.43
N VAL A 112 -0.02 -8.11 -1.45
CA VAL A 112 0.62 -9.38 -1.09
C VAL A 112 0.38 -9.74 0.38
N ASP A 113 0.44 -8.77 1.29
CA ASP A 113 0.15 -8.95 2.72
C ASP A 113 -1.29 -9.46 2.99
N CYS A 114 -2.22 -9.26 2.05
CA CYS A 114 -3.61 -9.71 2.14
C CYS A 114 -3.86 -11.11 1.54
N LEU A 115 -2.85 -11.75 0.92
CA LEU A 115 -3.01 -13.03 0.22
C LEU A 115 -2.73 -14.23 1.13
N SER A 116 -3.32 -15.37 0.78
CA SER A 116 -3.03 -16.66 1.45
C SER A 116 -1.64 -17.20 1.13
N ASN A 117 -1.08 -16.88 -0.05
CA ASN A 117 0.24 -17.34 -0.51
C ASN A 117 1.16 -16.17 -0.90
N PRO A 118 1.63 -15.34 0.06
CA PRO A 118 2.46 -14.16 -0.24
C PRO A 118 3.76 -14.50 -0.98
N LEU A 119 4.38 -15.63 -0.63
CA LEU A 119 5.66 -16.07 -1.20
C LEU A 119 5.63 -16.25 -2.71
N GLU A 120 4.57 -16.87 -3.23
CA GLU A 120 4.38 -17.13 -4.65
C GLU A 120 4.24 -15.82 -5.42
N MET A 121 3.56 -14.83 -4.84
CA MET A 121 3.44 -13.52 -5.45
C MET A 121 4.74 -12.73 -5.44
N TYR A 122 5.52 -12.74 -4.35
CA TYR A 122 6.85 -12.13 -4.37
C TYR A 122 7.74 -12.72 -5.47
N GLN A 123 7.71 -14.05 -5.65
CA GLN A 123 8.45 -14.71 -6.72
C GLN A 123 7.94 -14.30 -8.11
N ARG A 124 6.61 -14.21 -8.31
CA ARG A 124 6.01 -13.73 -9.56
C ARG A 124 6.44 -12.31 -9.89
N LEU A 125 6.38 -11.40 -8.92
CA LEU A 125 6.77 -9.99 -9.10
C LEU A 125 8.25 -9.88 -9.47
N TYR A 126 9.12 -10.60 -8.76
CA TYR A 126 10.55 -10.67 -9.07
C TYR A 126 10.80 -11.18 -10.50
N ASN A 127 10.16 -12.28 -10.90
CA ASN A 127 10.30 -12.85 -12.25
C ASN A 127 9.76 -11.94 -13.35
N THR A 128 8.74 -11.12 -13.06
CA THR A 128 8.17 -10.14 -13.99
C THR A 128 9.03 -8.86 -14.05
N GLY A 129 9.96 -8.68 -13.11
CA GLY A 129 10.79 -7.48 -13.01
C GLY A 129 10.14 -6.31 -12.27
N ILE A 130 9.02 -6.54 -11.58
CA ILE A 130 8.32 -5.51 -10.80
C ILE A 130 9.02 -5.34 -9.46
N GLY A 131 9.42 -4.11 -9.15
CA GLY A 131 10.02 -3.72 -7.86
C GLY A 131 11.48 -4.12 -7.66
N VAL A 132 12.12 -4.75 -8.64
CA VAL A 132 13.52 -5.24 -8.53
C VAL A 132 14.56 -4.12 -8.38
N GLY A 133 14.20 -2.87 -8.67
CA GLY A 133 15.00 -1.68 -8.42
C GLY A 133 14.70 -0.99 -7.09
N CYS A 134 13.72 -1.47 -6.32
CA CYS A 134 13.25 -0.85 -5.08
C CYS A 134 13.67 -1.67 -3.86
N SER A 135 14.41 -1.07 -2.93
CA SER A 135 14.84 -1.80 -1.72
C SER A 135 13.67 -2.25 -0.84
N GLU A 136 12.58 -1.47 -0.81
CA GLU A 136 11.35 -1.80 -0.08
C GLU A 136 10.76 -3.16 -0.50
N PHE A 137 10.86 -3.53 -1.78
CA PHE A 137 10.41 -4.83 -2.28
C PHE A 137 11.17 -5.99 -1.62
N TYR A 138 12.50 -5.91 -1.62
CA TYR A 138 13.35 -6.94 -1.01
C TYR A 138 13.19 -6.99 0.50
N ARG A 139 13.07 -5.83 1.16
CA ARG A 139 12.83 -5.75 2.61
C ARG A 139 11.52 -6.41 3.00
N ALA A 140 10.44 -6.13 2.28
CA ALA A 140 9.13 -6.74 2.55
C ALA A 140 9.14 -8.25 2.32
N TRP A 141 9.77 -8.70 1.23
CA TRP A 141 9.90 -10.13 0.94
C TRP A 141 10.79 -10.87 1.95
N ALA A 142 11.91 -10.28 2.35
CA ALA A 142 12.79 -10.85 3.36
C ALA A 142 12.10 -10.94 4.72
N CYS A 143 11.43 -9.86 5.16
CA CYS A 143 10.65 -9.82 6.40
C CYS A 143 9.60 -10.94 6.44
N TYR A 144 8.84 -11.15 5.35
CA TYR A 144 7.90 -12.27 5.27
C TYR A 144 8.59 -13.64 5.45
N CYS A 145 9.78 -13.83 4.88
CA CYS A 145 10.53 -15.07 5.05
C CYS A 145 11.01 -15.25 6.50
N GLU A 146 11.42 -14.18 7.18
CA GLU A 146 11.82 -14.20 8.60
C GLU A 146 10.64 -14.54 9.50
N GLU A 147 9.47 -13.92 9.28
CA GLU A 147 8.24 -14.22 10.01
C GLU A 147 7.77 -15.67 9.79
N SER A 148 8.06 -16.24 8.61
CA SER A 148 7.82 -17.65 8.29
C SER A 148 8.89 -18.61 8.83
N GLY A 149 9.94 -18.10 9.50
CA GLY A 149 11.05 -18.86 10.06
C GLY A 149 12.14 -19.29 9.07
N ASP A 150 12.06 -18.84 7.81
CA ASP A 150 13.06 -19.14 6.76
C ASP A 150 14.12 -18.03 6.64
N PHE A 151 14.95 -17.91 7.68
CA PHE A 151 16.04 -16.93 7.74
C PHE A 151 17.08 -17.12 6.63
N LYS A 152 17.27 -18.35 6.15
CA LYS A 152 18.20 -18.62 5.03
C LYS A 152 17.69 -17.96 3.76
N LYS A 153 16.40 -18.08 3.48
CA LYS A 153 15.78 -17.43 2.34
C LYS A 153 15.75 -15.92 2.51
N ALA A 154 15.40 -15.40 3.69
CA ALA A 154 15.45 -13.97 3.97
C ALA A 154 16.82 -13.36 3.65
N ASN A 155 17.90 -13.97 4.15
CA ASN A 155 19.28 -13.56 3.86
C ASN A 155 19.57 -13.60 2.34
N HIS A 156 19.11 -14.64 1.64
CA HIS A 156 19.25 -14.70 0.18
C HIS A 156 18.52 -13.56 -0.53
N ILE A 157 17.30 -13.19 -0.09
CA ILE A 157 16.54 -12.08 -0.65
C ILE A 157 17.26 -10.73 -0.44
N TYR A 158 17.83 -10.50 0.74
CA TYR A 158 18.65 -9.31 0.99
C TYR A 158 19.85 -9.25 0.03
N MET A 159 20.58 -10.36 -0.11
CA MET A 159 21.71 -10.45 -1.04
C MET A 159 21.29 -10.19 -2.51
N LEU A 160 20.12 -10.68 -2.93
CA LEU A 160 19.57 -10.38 -4.26
C LEU A 160 19.33 -8.89 -4.46
N GLY A 161 18.73 -8.20 -3.48
CA GLY A 161 18.49 -6.76 -3.58
C GLY A 161 19.78 -5.94 -3.59
N LEU A 162 20.80 -6.36 -2.83
CA LEU A 162 22.12 -5.71 -2.83
C LEU A 162 22.82 -5.89 -4.18
N GLN A 163 22.76 -7.10 -4.77
CA GLN A 163 23.29 -7.37 -6.11
C GLN A 163 22.56 -6.56 -7.19
N ALA A 164 21.24 -6.40 -7.05
CA ALA A 164 20.42 -5.57 -7.93
C ALA A 164 20.65 -4.05 -7.74
N LYS A 165 21.39 -3.65 -6.69
CA LYS A 165 21.60 -2.25 -6.29
C LYS A 165 20.28 -1.51 -6.08
N ALA A 166 19.30 -2.20 -5.50
CA ALA A 166 17.97 -1.68 -5.26
C ALA A 166 18.03 -0.42 -4.36
N GLN A 167 17.27 0.62 -4.73
CA GLN A 167 17.36 1.93 -4.09
C GLN A 167 16.19 2.17 -3.12
N PRO A 168 16.41 2.86 -1.99
CA PRO A 168 17.71 3.30 -1.46
C PRO A 168 18.54 2.11 -0.91
N LEU A 169 19.83 2.07 -1.26
CA LEU A 169 20.71 0.93 -0.96
C LEU A 169 21.06 0.84 0.54
N ASP A 170 21.26 1.99 1.17
CA ASP A 170 21.56 2.14 2.59
C ASP A 170 20.46 1.55 3.48
N GLU A 171 19.19 1.69 3.10
CA GLU A 171 18.09 1.04 3.83
C GLU A 171 18.14 -0.49 3.72
N LEU A 172 18.64 -1.02 2.61
CA LEU A 172 18.77 -2.46 2.41
C LEU A 172 19.96 -3.02 3.19
N GLU A 173 21.08 -2.30 3.21
CA GLU A 173 22.26 -2.63 4.01
C GLU A 173 21.93 -2.61 5.51
N GLN A 174 21.22 -1.58 5.97
CA GLN A 174 20.77 -1.49 7.37
C GLN A 174 19.81 -2.60 7.76
N ALA A 175 18.91 -3.00 6.86
CA ALA A 175 17.97 -4.08 7.13
C ALA A 175 18.61 -5.48 7.12
N HIS A 176 19.79 -5.63 6.48
CA HIS A 176 20.51 -6.89 6.40
C HIS A 176 21.44 -7.15 7.60
N MET A 177 21.87 -6.10 8.31
CA MET A 177 22.74 -6.18 9.51
C MET A 177 22.00 -6.71 10.73
#